data_AF-A0AAW4W2N3-F1
#
_entry.id   AF-A0AAW4W2N3-F1
#
_cell.length_a   1.000
_cell.length_b   1.000
_cell.length_c   1.000
_cell.angle_alpha   90.00
_cell.angle_beta   90.00
_cell.angle_gamma   90.00
#
_symmetry.space_group_name_H-M   'P 1'
#
loop_
_entity.id
_entity.type
_entity.pdbx_description
1 polymer ?
#
loop_
_entity_poly.entity_id
_entity_poly.type
_entity_poly.pdbx_seq_one_letter_code
_entity_poly.pdbx_strand_id
1 'polypeptide(L)' 'MTQLTTITDEMVMNADTIDAVLPRFLEFCGDSVLVAHNAGFDTGFIHENAKRLDLDFHPTIVDTLGLSRSLMTHL' A
#
# COMPACT_ATOMS: atom_id res chain seq x y z
N MET A 1 -7.57 0.17 16.48
CA MET A 1 -7.18 0.85 15.22
C MET A 1 -7.43 2.36 15.26
N THR A 2 -8.45 2.83 15.98
CA THR A 2 -8.82 4.25 16.11
C THR A 2 -7.77 5.11 16.84
N GLN A 3 -7.03 4.59 17.82
CA GLN A 3 -6.04 5.40 18.56
C GLN A 3 -4.81 5.81 17.73
N LEU A 4 -4.46 5.01 16.71
CA LEU A 4 -3.29 5.26 15.87
C LEU A 4 -3.64 6.09 14.64
N THR A 5 -4.78 5.80 14.00
CA THR A 5 -5.19 6.43 12.73
C THR A 5 -6.30 7.47 12.90
N THR A 6 -6.98 7.47 14.04
CA THR A 6 -8.20 8.26 14.30
C THR A 6 -9.39 7.90 13.39
N ILE A 7 -9.27 6.87 12.54
CA ILE A 7 -10.36 6.37 11.70
C ILE A 7 -11.30 5.53 12.55
N THR A 8 -12.58 5.92 12.61
CA THR A 8 -13.63 5.19 13.31
C THR A 8 -14.40 4.27 12.37
N ASP A 9 -15.10 3.29 12.93
CA ASP A 9 -15.92 2.36 12.14
C ASP A 9 -17.06 3.10 11.41
N GLU A 10 -17.62 4.15 12.02
CA GLU A 10 -18.65 4.97 11.36
C GLU A 10 -18.14 5.67 10.10
N MET A 11 -16.86 6.07 10.07
CA MET A 11 -16.26 6.73 8.90
C MET A 11 -16.16 5.80 7.69
N VAL A 12 -16.06 4.49 7.91
CA VAL A 12 -15.85 3.49 6.87
C VAL A 12 -17.05 2.57 6.65
N MET A 13 -18.13 2.73 7.42
CA MET A 13 -19.28 1.82 7.37
C MET A 13 -19.94 1.73 5.98
N ASN A 14 -19.88 2.83 5.21
CA ASN A 14 -20.46 2.95 3.87
C ASN A 14 -19.38 3.10 2.79
N ALA A 15 -18.11 2.87 3.13
CA ALA A 15 -17.02 2.93 2.17
C ALA A 15 -17.06 1.70 1.25
N ASP A 16 -16.55 1.88 0.04
CA ASP A 16 -16.42 0.78 -0.92
C ASP A 16 -15.52 -0.33 -0.37
N THR A 17 -15.86 -1.57 -0.70
CA THR A 17 -15.09 -2.75 -0.31
C THR A 17 -13.81 -2.90 -1.12
N ILE A 18 -12.89 -3.74 -0.63
CA ILE A 18 -11.57 -3.92 -1.25
C ILE A 18 -11.65 -4.44 -2.69
N ASP A 19 -12.65 -5.27 -3.01
CA ASP A 19 -12.90 -5.78 -4.36
C ASP A 19 -13.31 -4.69 -5.36
N ALA A 20 -13.85 -3.56 -4.89
CA ALA A 20 -14.17 -2.40 -5.73
C ALA A 20 -13.04 -1.35 -5.74
N VAL A 21 -12.34 -1.17 -4.62
CA VAL A 21 -11.29 -0.13 -4.49
C VAL A 21 -9.96 -0.59 -5.07
N LEU A 22 -9.55 -1.83 -4.84
CA LEU A 22 -8.23 -2.29 -5.25
C LEU A 22 -8.02 -2.27 -6.76
N PRO A 23 -8.95 -2.74 -7.62
CA PRO A 23 -8.78 -2.64 -9.08
C PRO A 23 -8.58 -1.20 -9.56
N ARG A 24 -9.38 -0.25 -9.03
CA ARG A 24 -9.25 1.18 -9.35
C ARG A 24 -7.92 1.75 -8.89
N PHE A 25 -7.42 1.33 -7.73
CA PHE A 25 -6.13 1.74 -7.24
C PHE A 25 -4.98 1.20 -8.11
N LEU A 26 -5.05 -0.07 -8.52
CA LEU A 26 -4.04 -0.66 -9.42
C LEU A 26 -4.05 0.03 -10.80
N GLU A 27 -5.23 0.33 -11.35
CA GLU A 27 -5.38 1.11 -12.57
C GLU A 27 -4.78 2.52 -12.43
N PHE A 28 -5.03 3.18 -11.30
CA PHE A 28 -4.44 4.48 -10.99
C PHE A 28 -2.91 4.42 -10.91
N CYS A 29 -2.34 3.37 -10.33
CA CYS A 29 -0.89 3.18 -10.30
C CYS A 29 -0.30 2.95 -11.70
N GLY A 30 -0.97 2.17 -12.54
CA GLY A 30 -0.50 1.81 -13.88
C GLY A 30 0.93 1.27 -13.85
N ASP A 31 1.78 1.78 -14.75
CA ASP A 31 3.20 1.39 -14.86
C ASP A 31 4.13 2.20 -13.94
N SER A 32 3.59 2.93 -12.97
CA SER A 32 4.38 3.78 -12.08
C SER A 32 5.24 2.97 -11.10
N VAL A 33 6.37 3.55 -10.68
CA VAL A 33 7.16 3.02 -9.57
C VAL A 33 6.47 3.37 -8.25
N LEU A 34 6.24 2.38 -7.40
CA LEU A 34 5.67 2.58 -6.07
C LEU A 34 6.78 2.89 -5.06
N VAL A 35 6.75 4.09 -4.50
CA VAL A 35 7.74 4.57 -3.53
C VAL A 35 7.05 4.78 -2.19
N ALA A 36 7.52 4.13 -1.14
CA ALA A 36 6.97 4.24 0.21
C ALA A 36 8.05 4.14 1.29
N HIS A 37 7.72 4.46 2.54
CA HIS A 37 8.61 4.30 3.68
C HIS A 37 8.26 3.03 4.44
N ASN A 38 9.21 2.11 4.59
CA ASN A 38 8.94 0.74 5.03
C ASN A 38 7.98 0.02 4.05
N ALA A 39 8.24 0.17 2.74
CA ALA A 39 7.32 -0.20 1.66
C ALA A 39 6.83 -1.66 1.70
N GLY A 40 7.60 -2.58 2.30
CA GLY A 40 7.18 -3.97 2.46
C GLY A 40 5.91 -4.13 3.32
N PHE A 41 5.63 -3.20 4.23
CA PHE A 41 4.40 -3.21 5.02
C PHE A 41 3.18 -2.96 4.13
N ASP A 42 3.12 -1.82 3.45
CA ASP A 42 1.99 -1.41 2.60
C ASP A 42 1.79 -2.37 1.43
N THR A 43 2.88 -2.69 0.70
CA THR A 43 2.81 -3.55 -0.47
C THR A 43 2.45 -5.00 -0.14
N GLY A 44 2.73 -5.45 1.09
CA GLY A 44 2.27 -6.74 1.60
C GLY A 44 0.75 -6.85 1.67
N PHE A 45 0.06 -5.80 2.16
CA PHE A 45 -1.41 -5.77 2.16
C PHE A 45 -2.00 -5.74 0.75
N ILE A 46 -1.37 -4.98 -0.16
CA ILE A 46 -1.82 -4.88 -1.55
C ILE A 46 -1.67 -6.23 -2.24
N HIS A 47 -0.50 -6.87 -2.12
CA HIS A 47 -0.21 -8.15 -2.75
C HIS A 47 -1.14 -9.27 -2.28
N GLU A 48 -1.41 -9.36 -0.97
CA GLU A 48 -2.32 -10.38 -0.42
C GLU A 48 -3.76 -10.18 -0.92
N ASN A 49 -4.26 -8.94 -0.98
CA ASN A 49 -5.61 -8.68 -1.51
C ASN A 49 -5.69 -8.87 -3.03
N ALA A 50 -4.65 -8.47 -3.78
CA ALA A 50 -4.57 -8.72 -5.21
C ALA A 50 -4.63 -10.22 -5.51
N LYS A 51 -3.86 -11.02 -4.77
CA LYS A 51 -3.89 -12.49 -4.85
C LYS A 51 -5.26 -13.08 -4.55
N ARG A 52 -5.97 -12.59 -3.52
CA ARG A 52 -7.32 -13.07 -3.16
C ARG A 52 -8.36 -12.77 -4.24
N LEU A 53 -8.16 -11.69 -4.98
CA LEU A 53 -9.06 -11.23 -6.05
C LEU A 53 -8.61 -11.68 -7.44
N ASP A 54 -7.54 -12.48 -7.54
CA ASP A 54 -6.94 -12.92 -8.80
C ASP A 54 -6.53 -11.75 -9.72
N LEU A 55 -6.00 -10.67 -9.11
CA LEU A 55 -5.51 -9.48 -9.80
C LEU A 55 -4.00 -9.55 -9.96
N ASP A 56 -3.52 -9.11 -11.13
CA ASP A 56 -2.09 -9.00 -11.40
C ASP A 56 -1.47 -7.80 -10.67
N PHE A 57 -0.39 -8.03 -9.93
CA PHE A 57 0.30 -6.99 -9.16
C PHE A 57 1.80 -7.25 -9.06
N HIS A 58 2.53 -6.71 -10.04
CA HIS A 58 3.99 -6.81 -10.14
C HIS A 58 4.68 -5.45 -10.39
N PRO A 59 4.47 -4.43 -9.53
CA PRO A 59 5.11 -3.14 -9.72
C PRO A 59 6.60 -3.16 -9.35
N THR A 60 7.33 -2.16 -9.84
CA THR A 60 8.64 -1.81 -9.25
C THR A 60 8.40 -1.08 -7.93
N ILE A 61 9.03 -1.54 -6.84
CA ILE A 61 8.87 -0.98 -5.50
C ILE A 61 10.20 -0.42 -5.00
N VAL A 62 10.15 0.79 -4.43
CA VAL A 62 11.29 1.45 -3.79
C VAL A 62 10.97 1.73 -2.32
N ASP A 63 11.78 1.17 -1.42
CA ASP A 63 11.68 1.44 0.02
C ASP A 63 12.62 2.56 0.45
N THR A 64 12.02 3.70 0.84
CA THR A 64 12.77 4.86 1.32
C THR A 64 13.39 4.63 2.70
N LEU A 65 12.89 3.68 3.51
CA LEU A 65 13.55 3.31 4.77
C LEU A 65 14.87 2.57 4.50
N GLY A 66 14.84 1.59 3.59
CA GLY A 66 16.04 0.93 3.09
C GLY A 66 17.04 1.91 2.48
N LEU A 67 16.58 2.82 1.63
CA LEU A 67 17.43 3.88 1.06
C LEU A 67 18.03 4.79 2.15
N SER A 68 17.22 5.21 3.11
CA SER A 68 17.66 6.05 4.23
C SER A 68 18.78 5.37 5.01
N ARG A 69 18.61 4.10 5.37
CA ARG A 69 19.63 3.31 6.08
C ARG A 69 20.91 3.13 5.28
N SER A 70 20.79 3.03 3.95
CA SER A 70 21.94 2.86 3.07
C SER A 70 22.70 4.16 2.77
N LEU A 71 22.01 5.30 2.68
CA LEU A 71 22.58 6.57 2.24
C LEU A 71 22.93 7.50 3.41
N MET A 72 22.19 7.42 4.52
CA MET A 72 22.37 8.27 5.70
C MET A 72 23.07 7.49 6.81
N THR A 73 24.23 6.91 6.53
CA THR A 73 24.98 6.07 7.49
C THR A 73 25.57 6.83 8.69
N HIS A 74 25.47 8.16 8.70
CA HIS A 74 26.02 9.05 9.73
C HIS A 74 24.95 9.83 10.51
N LEU A 75 23.67 9.55 10.24
CA LEU A 75 22.53 9.98 11.05
C LEU A 75 22.03 8.77 11.84
#